data_AF-V6EW75-F1
#
_entry.id   AF-V6EW75-F1
#
_cell.length_a   1.000
_cell.length_b   1.000
_cell.length_c   1.000
_cell.angle_alpha   90.00
_cell.angle_beta   90.00
_cell.angle_gamma   90.00
#
_symmetry.space_group_name_H-M   'P 1'
#
loop_
_entity.id
_entity.type
_entity.pdbx_description
1 polymer ?
#
loop_
_entity_poly.entity_id
_entity_poly.type
_entity_poly.pdbx_seq_one_letter_code
_entity_poly.pdbx_strand_id
1 'polypeptide(L)'
;MATFKVLPSGKHNVQIRRKGHKPASKSFDSLEDAQCWAEAYEAGIEQTAQASSAHNDPILSLTLAELGKRYCDIAMAGKPTQEYARFQLRHITKAFLANGLPFCVADIKPVHVNAYRLYRLGQVASATCRHDLIFIGRIFNWARREYLVALTNPVKDIQLPANSKPRNKVVSRAELQTLIEALTPVMRTVVELAYETAMRRSEILKLTPRQLNIAERTVAVIDGKTGDRLVPLTLRAVELLAESAKDCKPNQRLFPVAPLSVTQAVRRARRVAGLPDDVRLHQLRHTRITEVAKRGFNQAQIMMVSGHRDVRSVQRYTHLNVKDVIHLLD
;
A
#
# COMPACT_ATOMS: atom_id res chain seq x y z
N MET A 1 39.30 31.84 -4.75
CA MET A 1 39.49 33.07 -5.53
C MET A 1 40.54 32.80 -6.56
N ALA A 2 40.10 32.77 -7.82
CA ALA A 2 40.98 32.70 -8.97
C ALA A 2 41.88 33.94 -9.04
N THR A 3 43.16 33.74 -9.34
CA THR A 3 44.11 34.81 -9.61
C THR A 3 44.45 34.79 -11.10
N PHE A 4 44.32 35.94 -11.75
CA PHE A 4 44.61 36.11 -13.17
C PHE A 4 45.96 36.80 -13.36
N LYS A 5 46.79 36.30 -14.26
CA LYS A 5 48.09 36.88 -14.63
C LYS A 5 48.28 36.85 -16.14
N VAL A 6 48.77 37.95 -16.72
CA VAL A 6 49.17 37.98 -18.14
C VAL A 6 50.61 37.53 -18.25
N LEU A 7 50.88 36.55 -19.11
CA LEU A 7 52.22 36.03 -19.36
C LEU A 7 52.95 36.90 -20.40
N PRO A 8 54.30 36.89 -20.43
CA PRO A 8 55.07 37.59 -21.47
C PRO A 8 54.72 37.18 -22.91
N SER A 9 54.08 36.02 -23.08
CA SER A 9 53.58 35.50 -24.36
C SER A 9 52.20 36.06 -24.77
N GLY A 10 51.62 36.97 -23.99
CA GLY A 10 50.28 37.53 -24.23
C GLY A 10 49.11 36.67 -23.74
N LYS A 11 49.37 35.44 -23.27
CA LYS A 11 48.33 34.53 -22.77
C LYS A 11 47.90 34.88 -21.33
N HIS A 12 46.62 34.65 -21.02
CA HIS A 12 46.03 34.82 -19.70
C HIS A 12 46.13 33.53 -18.88
N ASN A 13 46.94 33.51 -17.82
CA ASN A 13 47.04 32.41 -16.88
C ASN A 13 46.07 32.60 -15.70
N VAL A 14 45.29 31.55 -15.40
CA VAL A 14 44.38 31.47 -14.27
C VAL A 14 44.94 30.48 -13.26
N GLN A 15 45.02 30.90 -11.99
CA GLN A 15 45.42 30.03 -10.88
C GLN A 15 44.34 29.99 -9.81
N ILE A 16 43.87 28.80 -9.45
CA ILE A 16 42.87 28.58 -8.41
C ILE A 16 43.52 27.83 -7.26
N ARG A 17 43.52 28.47 -6.09
CA ARG A 17 44.00 27.89 -4.83
C ARG A 17 42.86 27.95 -3.81
N ARG A 18 42.34 26.79 -3.39
CA ARG A 18 41.44 26.64 -2.24
C ARG A 18 42.03 25.66 -1.24
N LYS A 19 41.86 25.97 0.06
CA LYS A 19 42.31 25.12 1.16
C LYS A 19 41.70 23.71 1.03
N GLY A 20 42.53 22.67 0.99
CA GLY A 20 42.09 21.27 0.88
C GLY A 20 41.95 20.70 -0.54
N HIS A 21 42.15 21.50 -1.60
CA HIS A 21 42.14 21.01 -2.99
C HIS A 21 43.52 21.19 -3.65
N LYS A 22 43.85 20.30 -4.60
CA LYS A 22 45.09 20.45 -5.39
C LYS A 22 45.01 21.77 -6.18
N PRO A 23 46.07 22.58 -6.16
CA PRO A 23 46.09 23.84 -6.91
C PRO A 23 45.95 23.55 -8.41
N ALA A 24 45.09 24.32 -9.08
CA ALA A 24 44.87 24.20 -10.52
C ALA A 24 45.35 25.47 -11.22
N SER A 25 45.98 25.29 -12.38
CA SER A 25 46.46 26.38 -13.22
C SER A 25 46.25 26.04 -14.68
N LYS A 26 45.77 27.00 -15.48
CA LYS A 26 45.61 26.86 -16.93
C LYS A 26 45.77 28.21 -17.62
N SER A 27 46.29 28.21 -18.85
CA SER A 27 46.50 29.43 -19.65
C SER A 27 45.59 29.44 -20.88
N PHE A 28 45.08 30.61 -21.22
CA PHE A 28 44.12 30.85 -22.30
C PHE A 28 44.56 32.03 -23.18
N ASP A 29 44.06 32.07 -24.41
CA ASP A 29 44.39 33.14 -25.36
C ASP A 29 43.47 34.36 -25.19
N SER A 30 42.28 34.20 -24.59
CA SER A 30 41.32 35.27 -24.25
C SER A 30 41.09 35.38 -22.74
N LEU A 31 40.83 36.61 -22.26
CA LEU A 31 40.41 36.88 -20.88
C LEU A 31 39.03 36.28 -20.58
N GLU A 32 38.11 36.27 -21.56
CA GLU A 32 36.76 35.73 -21.39
C GLU A 32 36.78 34.21 -21.18
N ASP A 33 37.59 33.49 -21.96
CA ASP A 33 37.77 32.04 -21.80
C ASP A 33 38.40 31.68 -20.46
N ALA A 34 39.36 32.51 -20.02
CA ALA A 34 39.99 32.38 -18.71
C ALA A 34 38.97 32.55 -17.57
N GLN A 35 38.08 33.53 -17.65
CA GLN A 35 37.02 33.76 -16.67
C GLN A 35 35.99 32.64 -16.67
N CYS A 36 35.47 32.26 -17.84
CA CYS A 36 34.47 31.19 -17.97
C CYS A 36 34.99 29.86 -17.42
N TRP A 37 36.25 29.51 -17.70
CA TRP A 37 36.86 28.31 -17.12
C TRP A 37 37.03 28.42 -15.59
N ALA A 38 37.42 29.60 -15.08
CA ALA A 38 37.60 29.81 -13.65
C ALA A 38 36.28 29.64 -12.89
N GLU A 39 35.20 30.23 -13.41
CA GLU A 39 33.85 30.13 -12.85
C GLU A 39 33.34 28.68 -12.89
N ALA A 40 33.49 27.98 -14.02
CA ALA A 40 33.09 26.57 -14.13
C ALA A 40 33.88 25.67 -13.17
N TYR A 41 35.17 25.93 -12.97
CA TYR A 41 36.03 25.16 -12.08
C TYR A 41 35.71 25.44 -10.59
N GLU A 42 35.49 26.71 -10.20
CA GLU A 42 35.08 27.05 -8.83
C GLU A 42 33.66 26.53 -8.53
N ALA A 43 32.72 26.58 -9.48
CA ALA A 43 31.38 25.99 -9.35
C ALA A 43 31.43 24.46 -9.19
N GLY A 44 32.31 23.78 -9.93
CA GLY A 44 32.54 22.34 -9.78
C GLY A 44 33.12 21.97 -8.41
N ILE A 45 34.02 22.79 -7.86
CA ILE A 45 34.55 22.63 -6.50
C ILE A 45 33.42 22.83 -5.46
N GLU A 46 32.57 23.84 -5.62
CA GLU A 46 31.46 24.09 -4.70
C GLU A 46 30.40 22.98 -4.72
N GLN A 47 30.06 22.45 -5.90
CA GLN A 47 29.18 21.28 -6.02
C GLN A 47 29.79 20.03 -5.36
N THR A 48 31.10 19.82 -5.52
CA THR A 48 31.83 18.70 -4.88
C THR A 48 31.92 18.88 -3.36
N ALA A 49 32.11 20.11 -2.88
CA ALA A 49 32.12 20.45 -1.46
C ALA A 49 30.71 20.26 -0.85
N GLN A 50 29.65 20.66 -1.55
CA GLN A 50 28.26 20.41 -1.14
C GLN A 50 27.93 18.90 -1.09
N ALA A 51 28.39 18.12 -2.08
CA ALA A 51 28.25 16.67 -2.09
C ALA A 51 29.07 15.96 -0.98
N SER A 52 30.21 16.54 -0.59
CA SER A 52 31.06 16.04 0.50
C SER A 52 30.52 16.41 1.88
N SER A 53 29.88 17.58 2.04
CA SER A 53 29.14 17.92 3.27
C SER A 53 27.85 17.11 3.43
N ALA A 54 27.25 16.65 2.33
CA ALA A 54 26.12 15.72 2.38
C ALA A 54 26.52 14.35 2.97
N HIS A 55 27.74 13.87 2.77
CA HIS A 55 28.23 12.60 3.34
C HIS A 55 28.37 12.61 4.88
N ASN A 56 28.23 13.76 5.55
CA ASN A 56 28.20 13.85 7.01
C ASN A 56 26.79 13.94 7.60
N ASP A 57 25.73 13.84 6.78
CA ASP A 57 24.37 13.76 7.31
C ASP A 57 24.15 12.38 7.98
N PRO A 58 23.90 12.32 9.30
CA PRO A 58 23.76 11.06 10.03
C PRO A 58 22.59 10.20 9.50
N ILE A 59 21.64 10.79 8.77
CA ILE A 59 20.55 10.05 8.13
C ILE A 59 21.05 9.29 6.90
N LEU A 60 22.01 9.83 6.15
CA LEU A 60 22.55 9.18 4.96
C LEU A 60 23.43 7.98 5.31
N SER A 61 24.04 7.96 6.50
CA SER A 61 24.78 6.80 7.03
C SER A 61 23.88 5.68 7.56
N LEU A 62 22.57 5.90 7.70
CA LEU A 62 21.67 4.87 8.18
C LEU A 62 21.55 3.72 7.19
N THR A 63 21.33 2.54 7.72
CA THR A 63 20.95 1.39 6.92
C THR A 63 19.47 1.44 6.54
N LEU A 64 19.08 0.71 5.50
CA LEU A 64 17.67 0.53 5.12
C LEU A 64 16.84 -0.03 6.27
N ALA A 65 17.42 -0.91 7.09
CA ALA A 65 16.76 -1.48 8.25
C ALA A 65 16.50 -0.42 9.34
N GLU A 66 17.48 0.43 9.63
CA GLU A 66 17.35 1.49 10.64
C GLU A 66 16.38 2.57 10.17
N LEU A 67 16.53 3.06 8.94
CA LEU A 67 15.64 4.08 8.39
C LEU A 67 14.21 3.56 8.26
N GLY A 68 14.05 2.32 7.78
CA GLY A 68 12.75 1.66 7.69
C GLY A 68 12.11 1.42 9.06
N LYS A 69 12.92 1.13 10.10
CA LYS A 69 12.41 1.00 11.48
C LYS A 69 11.88 2.34 11.97
N ARG A 70 12.62 3.44 11.78
CA ARG A 70 12.15 4.79 12.10
C ARG A 70 10.86 5.13 11.35
N TYR A 71 10.75 4.79 10.06
CA TYR A 71 9.52 4.95 9.30
C TYR A 71 8.34 4.18 9.93
N CYS A 72 8.56 2.93 10.32
CA CYS A 72 7.52 2.12 10.97
C CYS A 72 7.13 2.66 12.35
N ASP A 73 8.08 3.19 13.11
CA ASP A 73 7.85 3.63 14.48
C ASP A 73 7.27 5.04 14.56
N ILE A 74 7.56 5.90 13.57
CA ILE A 74 7.11 7.30 13.52
C ILE A 74 5.91 7.43 12.57
N ALA A 75 6.13 7.25 11.26
CA ALA A 75 5.11 7.51 10.24
C ALA A 75 3.94 6.52 10.26
N MET A 76 4.15 5.33 10.82
CA MET A 76 3.15 4.27 10.92
C MET A 76 2.63 4.05 12.34
N ALA A 77 3.05 4.85 13.32
CA ALA A 77 2.58 4.76 14.71
C ALA A 77 1.05 4.76 14.79
N GLY A 78 0.49 3.81 15.55
CA GLY A 78 -0.96 3.70 15.77
C GLY A 78 -1.78 3.25 14.56
N LYS A 79 -1.19 3.10 13.37
CA LYS A 79 -1.90 2.65 12.18
C LYS A 79 -2.09 1.13 12.22
N PRO A 80 -3.26 0.58 11.83
CA PRO A 80 -3.51 -0.86 11.81
C PRO A 80 -2.55 -1.69 10.93
N THR A 81 -1.80 -1.02 10.04
CA THR A 81 -0.86 -1.64 9.10
C THR A 81 0.60 -1.57 9.55
N GLN A 82 0.88 -1.00 10.74
CA GLN A 82 2.24 -0.85 11.28
C GLN A 82 2.98 -2.19 11.38
N GLU A 83 2.35 -3.21 11.95
CA GLU A 83 2.94 -4.55 12.08
C GLU A 83 3.23 -5.20 10.71
N TYR A 84 2.34 -4.97 9.74
CA TYR A 84 2.57 -5.44 8.38
C TYR A 84 3.76 -4.73 7.72
N ALA A 85 3.91 -3.41 7.95
CA ALA A 85 5.07 -2.66 7.48
C ALA A 85 6.38 -3.16 8.12
N ARG A 86 6.39 -3.47 9.42
CA ARG A 86 7.54 -4.09 10.09
C ARG A 86 7.89 -5.47 9.53
N PHE A 87 6.88 -6.30 9.25
CA PHE A 87 7.07 -7.59 8.59
C PHE A 87 7.67 -7.42 7.19
N GLN A 88 7.13 -6.50 6.39
CA GLN A 88 7.60 -6.22 5.04
C GLN A 88 9.05 -5.71 5.05
N LEU A 89 9.39 -4.80 5.97
CA LEU A 89 10.74 -4.29 6.18
C LEU A 89 11.72 -5.43 6.46
N ARG A 90 11.43 -6.29 7.46
CA ARG A 90 12.29 -7.42 7.83
C ARG A 90 12.58 -8.35 6.64
N HIS A 91 11.56 -8.63 5.83
CA HIS A 91 11.72 -9.47 4.65
C HIS A 91 12.60 -8.79 3.58
N ILE A 92 12.37 -7.51 3.30
CA ILE A 92 13.16 -6.73 2.35
C ILE A 92 14.63 -6.67 2.79
N THR A 93 14.90 -6.31 4.05
CA THR A 93 16.27 -6.16 4.54
C THR A 93 17.02 -7.48 4.59
N LYS A 94 16.35 -8.58 4.96
CA LYS A 94 16.91 -9.94 4.87
C LYS A 94 17.30 -10.29 3.43
N ALA A 95 16.46 -9.96 2.45
CA ALA A 95 16.75 -10.21 1.05
C ALA A 95 17.89 -9.33 0.52
N PHE A 96 18.02 -8.08 0.96
CA PHE A 96 19.15 -7.23 0.62
C PHE A 96 20.47 -7.84 1.12
N LEU A 97 20.51 -8.23 2.40
CA LEU A 97 21.68 -8.86 3.01
C LEU A 97 22.06 -10.17 2.31
N ALA A 98 21.08 -11.05 2.07
CA ALA A 98 21.32 -12.35 1.44
C ALA A 98 21.82 -12.28 -0.01
N ASN A 99 21.63 -11.15 -0.69
CA ASN A 99 22.07 -10.94 -2.07
C ASN A 99 23.24 -9.95 -2.18
N GLY A 100 23.91 -9.63 -1.06
CA GLY A 100 25.04 -8.70 -1.04
C GLY A 100 24.70 -7.29 -1.54
N LEU A 101 23.43 -6.88 -1.44
CA LEU A 101 23.00 -5.55 -1.86
C LEU A 101 23.40 -4.50 -0.82
N PRO A 102 23.68 -3.25 -1.24
CA PRO A 102 24.07 -2.20 -0.31
C PRO A 102 23.04 -1.98 0.78
N PHE A 103 23.52 -1.82 2.01
CA PHE A 103 22.68 -1.72 3.19
C PHE A 103 22.49 -0.26 3.63
N CYS A 104 23.48 0.59 3.40
CA CYS A 104 23.44 2.03 3.65
C CYS A 104 22.53 2.74 2.65
N VAL A 105 21.68 3.65 3.12
CA VAL A 105 20.66 4.29 2.27
C VAL A 105 21.27 5.19 1.19
N ALA A 106 22.43 5.79 1.45
CA ALA A 106 23.17 6.59 0.47
C ALA A 106 23.66 5.74 -0.73
N ASP A 107 23.94 4.46 -0.51
CA ASP A 107 24.50 3.56 -1.53
C ASP A 107 23.43 2.82 -2.33
N ILE A 108 22.16 2.89 -1.91
CA ILE A 108 21.05 2.22 -2.60
C ILE A 108 20.66 3.02 -3.84
N LYS A 109 21.08 2.49 -5.00
CA LYS A 109 20.79 3.02 -6.34
C LYS A 109 19.66 2.23 -7.02
N PRO A 110 19.04 2.76 -8.09
CA PRO A 110 18.01 2.04 -8.84
C PRO A 110 18.43 0.65 -9.34
N VAL A 111 19.71 0.46 -9.68
CA VAL A 111 20.25 -0.85 -10.09
C VAL A 111 20.13 -1.91 -8.98
N HIS A 112 20.34 -1.56 -7.71
CA HIS A 112 20.23 -2.48 -6.57
C HIS A 112 18.78 -2.87 -6.30
N VAL A 113 17.86 -1.89 -6.38
CA VAL A 113 16.43 -2.16 -6.22
C VAL A 113 15.88 -2.95 -7.41
N ASN A 114 16.42 -2.75 -8.61
CA ASN A 114 16.10 -3.59 -9.77
C ASN A 114 16.59 -5.04 -9.58
N ALA A 115 17.81 -5.24 -9.07
CA ALA A 115 18.31 -6.56 -8.72
C ALA A 115 17.38 -7.26 -7.70
N TYR A 116 16.96 -6.53 -6.66
CA TYR A 116 15.93 -7.01 -5.72
C TYR A 116 14.61 -7.35 -6.42
N ARG A 117 14.11 -6.50 -7.34
CA ARG A 117 12.90 -6.76 -8.14
C ARG A 117 12.99 -8.10 -8.88
N LEU A 118 14.07 -8.32 -9.61
CA LEU A 118 14.29 -9.55 -10.40
C LEU A 118 14.33 -10.79 -9.49
N TYR A 119 15.09 -10.72 -8.40
CA TYR A 119 15.14 -11.76 -7.38
C TYR A 119 13.74 -12.09 -6.81
N ARG A 120 12.96 -11.05 -6.46
CA ARG A 120 11.62 -11.25 -5.88
C ARG A 120 10.61 -11.81 -6.86
N LEU A 121 10.67 -11.43 -8.14
CA LEU A 121 9.78 -11.98 -9.17
C LEU A 121 9.98 -13.49 -9.37
N GLY A 122 11.16 -14.02 -9.07
CA GLY A 122 11.41 -15.47 -9.04
C GLY A 122 10.78 -16.21 -7.85
N GLN A 123 10.23 -15.51 -6.86
CA GLN A 123 9.72 -16.11 -5.62
C GLN A 123 8.26 -15.82 -5.33
N VAL A 124 7.76 -14.66 -5.76
CA VAL A 124 6.42 -14.18 -5.42
C VAL A 124 5.69 -13.64 -6.63
N ALA A 125 4.36 -13.61 -6.54
CA ALA A 125 3.52 -12.97 -7.53
C ALA A 125 3.89 -11.48 -7.74
N SER A 126 3.69 -11.00 -8.96
CA SER A 126 4.02 -9.62 -9.38
C SER A 126 3.47 -8.54 -8.45
N ALA A 127 2.24 -8.72 -7.95
CA ALA A 127 1.60 -7.78 -7.05
C ALA A 127 2.34 -7.65 -5.70
N THR A 128 2.88 -8.75 -5.16
CA THR A 128 3.66 -8.73 -3.92
C THR A 128 4.97 -8.00 -4.13
N CYS A 129 5.72 -8.32 -5.19
CA CYS A 129 6.95 -7.62 -5.55
C CYS A 129 6.69 -6.12 -5.76
N ARG A 130 5.60 -5.76 -6.47
CA ARG A 130 5.17 -4.37 -6.63
C ARG A 130 4.97 -3.67 -5.29
N HIS A 131 4.31 -4.30 -4.33
CA HIS A 131 4.11 -3.70 -3.01
C HIS A 131 5.42 -3.54 -2.23
N ASP A 132 6.37 -4.47 -2.36
CA ASP A 132 7.71 -4.35 -1.76
C ASP A 132 8.43 -3.12 -2.32
N LEU A 133 8.43 -2.94 -3.65
CA LEU A 133 9.04 -1.77 -4.29
C LEU A 133 8.38 -0.46 -3.87
N ILE A 134 7.04 -0.40 -3.85
CA ILE A 134 6.31 0.80 -3.40
C ILE A 134 6.66 1.12 -1.93
N PHE A 135 6.81 0.10 -1.08
CA PHE A 135 7.17 0.28 0.32
C PHE A 135 8.58 0.86 0.48
N ILE A 136 9.57 0.35 -0.27
CA ILE A 136 10.92 0.94 -0.32
C ILE A 136 10.83 2.42 -0.72
N GLY A 137 10.12 2.73 -1.81
CA GLY A 137 9.98 4.11 -2.26
C GLY A 137 9.29 5.03 -1.24
N ARG A 138 8.36 4.50 -0.45
CA ARG A 138 7.71 5.25 0.65
C ARG A 138 8.68 5.60 1.77
N ILE A 139 9.55 4.67 2.16
CA ILE A 139 10.58 4.92 3.19
C ILE A 139 11.48 6.08 2.77
N PHE A 140 12.03 6.03 1.55
CA PHE A 140 12.92 7.07 1.03
C PHE A 140 12.21 8.43 0.86
N ASN A 141 10.99 8.43 0.31
CA ASN A 141 10.20 9.66 0.17
C ASN A 141 9.83 10.27 1.52
N TRP A 142 9.52 9.45 2.52
CA TRP A 142 9.25 9.92 3.87
C TRP A 142 10.51 10.53 4.48
N ALA A 143 11.64 9.83 4.46
CA ALA A 143 12.89 10.31 5.03
C ALA A 143 13.33 11.65 4.44
N ARG A 144 13.23 11.80 3.11
CA ARG A 144 13.50 13.06 2.40
C ARG A 144 12.65 14.23 2.90
N ARG A 145 11.39 13.98 3.24
CA ARG A 145 10.44 15.02 3.69
C ARG A 145 10.54 15.29 5.19
N GLU A 146 10.76 14.24 5.97
CA GLU A 146 10.81 14.31 7.44
C GLU A 146 12.13 14.90 7.92
N TYR A 147 13.24 14.43 7.36
CA TYR A 147 14.59 14.85 7.78
C TYR A 147 15.18 15.94 6.87
N LEU A 148 14.44 16.38 5.85
CA LEU A 148 14.87 17.42 4.90
C LEU A 148 16.23 17.13 4.23
N VAL A 149 16.58 15.85 4.13
CA VAL A 149 17.83 15.35 3.56
C VAL A 149 17.73 15.17 2.05
N ALA A 150 18.83 15.43 1.34
CA ALA A 150 18.96 15.21 -0.10
C ALA A 150 19.08 13.71 -0.45
N LEU A 151 18.03 12.93 -0.16
CA LEU A 151 17.95 11.50 -0.42
C LEU A 151 17.11 11.23 -1.67
N THR A 152 17.71 10.60 -2.68
CA THR A 152 17.02 10.22 -3.92
C THR A 152 16.24 8.92 -3.73
N ASN A 153 15.00 8.87 -4.21
CA ASN A 153 14.20 7.65 -4.17
C ASN A 153 14.66 6.65 -5.25
N PRO A 154 15.22 5.49 -4.89
CA PRO A 154 15.79 4.55 -5.85
C PRO A 154 14.74 3.79 -6.67
N VAL A 155 13.44 3.93 -6.34
CA VAL A 155 12.33 3.26 -7.02
C VAL A 155 11.75 4.09 -8.15
N LYS A 156 12.05 5.40 -8.21
CA LYS A 156 11.38 6.36 -9.10
C LYS A 156 11.40 5.94 -10.57
N ASP A 157 12.53 5.42 -11.04
CA ASP A 157 12.74 5.06 -12.45
C ASP A 157 12.62 3.55 -12.71
N ILE A 158 12.10 2.79 -11.73
CA ILE A 158 11.92 1.35 -11.84
C ILE A 158 10.52 1.04 -12.36
N GLN A 159 10.46 0.35 -13.49
CA GLN A 159 9.20 -0.22 -14.00
C GLN A 159 8.60 -1.16 -12.95
N LEU A 160 7.47 -0.77 -12.37
CA LEU A 160 6.81 -1.59 -11.36
C LEU A 160 6.11 -2.79 -12.03
N PRO A 161 6.20 -4.00 -11.45
CA PRO A 161 5.46 -5.15 -11.95
C PRO A 161 3.95 -4.89 -12.01
N ALA A 162 3.27 -5.62 -12.89
CA ALA A 162 1.82 -5.53 -13.05
C ALA A 162 1.11 -5.86 -11.73
N ASN A 163 0.00 -5.17 -11.49
CA ASN A 163 -0.88 -5.52 -10.37
C ASN A 163 -1.66 -6.81 -10.70
N SER A 164 -2.12 -7.51 -9.67
CA SER A 164 -2.98 -8.69 -9.86
C SER A 164 -4.26 -8.31 -10.61
N LYS A 165 -4.66 -9.13 -11.57
CA LYS A 165 -5.96 -8.97 -12.24
C LYS A 165 -7.09 -9.04 -11.21
N PRO A 166 -8.12 -8.19 -11.32
CA PRO A 166 -9.28 -8.26 -10.44
C PRO A 166 -9.96 -9.63 -10.59
N ARG A 167 -10.39 -10.21 -9.47
CA ARG A 167 -11.21 -11.42 -9.47
C ARG A 167 -12.69 -11.00 -9.53
N ASN A 168 -13.46 -11.66 -10.40
CA ASN A 168 -14.85 -11.32 -10.68
C ASN A 168 -15.81 -12.47 -10.35
N LYS A 169 -15.38 -13.43 -9.52
CA LYS A 169 -16.20 -14.59 -9.17
C LYS A 169 -17.44 -14.12 -8.40
N VAL A 170 -18.59 -14.54 -8.91
CA VAL A 170 -19.88 -14.46 -8.23
C VAL A 170 -20.14 -15.85 -7.68
N VAL A 171 -20.20 -15.96 -6.35
CA VAL A 171 -20.41 -17.23 -5.64
C VAL A 171 -21.91 -17.53 -5.66
N SER A 172 -22.29 -18.69 -6.18
CA SER A 172 -23.69 -19.10 -6.18
C SER A 172 -24.18 -19.48 -4.78
N ARG A 173 -25.50 -19.52 -4.58
CA ARG A 173 -26.09 -20.00 -3.31
C ARG A 173 -25.72 -21.46 -3.02
N ALA A 174 -25.64 -22.31 -4.04
CA ALA A 174 -25.19 -23.69 -3.88
C ALA A 174 -23.73 -23.76 -3.39
N GLU A 175 -22.82 -23.00 -4.02
CA GLU A 175 -21.42 -22.92 -3.57
C GLU A 175 -21.29 -22.35 -2.15
N LEU A 176 -22.10 -21.35 -1.79
CA LEU A 176 -22.17 -20.83 -0.43
C LEU A 176 -22.60 -21.93 0.55
N GLN A 177 -23.67 -22.66 0.22
CA GLN A 177 -24.21 -23.72 1.06
C GLN A 177 -23.16 -24.82 1.31
N THR A 178 -22.53 -25.32 0.25
CA THR A 178 -21.44 -26.31 0.37
C THR A 178 -20.26 -25.77 1.19
N LEU A 179 -19.93 -24.48 1.06
CA LEU A 179 -18.85 -23.87 1.84
C LEU A 179 -19.19 -23.81 3.34
N ILE A 180 -20.41 -23.42 3.70
CA ILE A 180 -20.80 -23.22 5.10
C ILE A 180 -21.10 -24.53 5.84
N GLU A 181 -21.44 -25.59 5.13
CA GLU A 181 -21.57 -26.95 5.68
C GLU A 181 -20.23 -27.48 6.19
N ALA A 182 -19.12 -27.12 5.54
CA ALA A 182 -17.76 -27.50 5.93
C ALA A 182 -17.14 -26.58 7.02
N LEU A 183 -17.92 -25.67 7.63
CA LEU A 183 -17.47 -24.74 8.67
C LEU A 183 -18.08 -25.05 10.04
N THR A 184 -17.36 -24.67 11.10
CA THR A 184 -17.92 -24.67 12.46
C THR A 184 -19.07 -23.66 12.57
N PRO A 185 -20.02 -23.82 13.52
CA PRO A 185 -21.21 -22.96 13.61
C PRO A 185 -20.88 -21.46 13.62
N VAL A 186 -19.91 -21.04 14.45
CA VAL A 186 -19.49 -19.63 14.53
C VAL A 186 -18.92 -19.13 13.19
N MET A 187 -18.08 -19.93 12.53
CA MET A 187 -17.47 -19.54 11.25
C MET A 187 -18.50 -19.51 10.12
N ARG A 188 -19.47 -20.43 10.14
CA ARG A 188 -20.62 -20.45 9.23
C ARG A 188 -21.38 -19.13 9.33
N THR A 189 -21.77 -18.71 10.53
CA THR A 189 -22.50 -17.45 10.74
C THR A 189 -21.72 -16.24 10.23
N VAL A 190 -20.42 -16.16 10.53
CA VAL A 190 -19.56 -15.05 10.05
C VAL A 190 -19.47 -15.01 8.51
N VAL A 191 -19.37 -16.17 7.87
CA VAL A 191 -19.27 -16.30 6.41
C VAL A 191 -20.59 -15.97 5.73
N GLU A 192 -21.70 -16.46 6.28
CA GLU A 192 -23.05 -16.17 5.78
C GLU A 192 -23.39 -14.68 5.95
N LEU A 193 -23.04 -14.06 7.07
CA LEU A 193 -23.17 -12.60 7.25
C LEU A 193 -22.35 -11.80 6.23
N ALA A 194 -21.15 -12.26 5.88
CA ALA A 194 -20.34 -11.61 4.85
C ALA A 194 -21.00 -11.66 3.46
N TYR A 195 -21.74 -12.72 3.18
CA TYR A 195 -22.57 -12.86 1.98
C TYR A 195 -23.80 -11.95 2.05
N GLU A 196 -24.55 -11.97 3.15
CA GLU A 196 -25.83 -11.25 3.24
C GLU A 196 -25.69 -9.72 3.34
N THR A 197 -24.64 -9.24 4.02
CA THR A 197 -24.50 -7.80 4.37
C THR A 197 -23.49 -7.06 3.49
N ALA A 198 -22.73 -7.78 2.67
CA ALA A 198 -21.53 -7.28 2.00
C ALA A 198 -20.47 -6.69 2.95
N MET A 199 -20.56 -6.80 4.28
CA MET A 199 -19.60 -6.19 5.20
C MET A 199 -18.19 -6.78 5.07
N ARG A 200 -17.17 -6.01 5.47
CA ARG A 200 -15.80 -6.53 5.53
C ARG A 200 -15.70 -7.47 6.74
N ARG A 201 -14.88 -8.53 6.61
CA ARG A 201 -14.56 -9.46 7.71
C ARG A 201 -14.25 -8.75 9.02
N SER A 202 -13.37 -7.74 8.99
CA SER A 202 -12.98 -7.01 10.21
C SER A 202 -14.11 -6.19 10.83
N GLU A 203 -15.12 -5.79 10.04
CA GLU A 203 -16.29 -5.08 10.53
C GLU A 203 -17.24 -6.07 11.23
N ILE A 204 -17.51 -7.22 10.61
CA ILE A 204 -18.34 -8.30 11.20
C ILE A 204 -17.77 -8.75 12.55
N LEU A 205 -16.45 -8.96 12.63
CA LEU A 205 -15.80 -9.44 13.86
C LEU A 205 -15.73 -8.39 14.99
N LYS A 206 -16.04 -7.13 14.70
CA LYS A 206 -16.12 -6.06 15.70
C LYS A 206 -17.54 -5.83 16.20
N LEU A 207 -18.55 -6.47 15.60
CA LEU A 207 -19.94 -6.25 15.96
C LEU A 207 -20.21 -6.62 17.42
N THR A 208 -20.98 -5.77 18.09
CA THR A 208 -21.54 -6.00 19.42
C THR A 208 -23.06 -5.87 19.38
N PRO A 209 -23.81 -6.43 20.36
CA PRO A 209 -25.26 -6.30 20.41
C PRO A 209 -25.76 -4.84 20.40
N ARG A 210 -25.03 -3.91 21.04
CA ARG A 210 -25.40 -2.48 21.07
C ARG A 210 -25.46 -1.82 19.69
N GLN A 211 -24.78 -2.38 18.70
CA GLN A 211 -24.77 -1.86 17.33
C GLN A 211 -25.94 -2.36 16.49
N LEU A 212 -26.70 -3.35 16.98
CA LEU A 212 -27.79 -3.98 16.25
C LEU A 212 -29.10 -3.23 16.48
N ASN A 213 -29.79 -2.88 15.40
CA ASN A 213 -31.19 -2.47 15.45
C ASN A 213 -32.01 -3.48 14.61
N ILE A 214 -32.44 -4.55 15.28
CA ILE A 214 -33.15 -5.67 14.65
C ILE A 214 -34.52 -5.24 14.13
N ALA A 215 -35.23 -4.36 14.86
CA ALA A 215 -36.54 -3.84 14.45
C ALA A 215 -36.46 -3.07 13.12
N GLU A 216 -35.49 -2.15 13.03
CA GLU A 216 -35.26 -1.36 11.82
C GLU A 216 -34.41 -2.08 10.76
N ARG A 217 -34.00 -3.33 11.02
CA ARG A 217 -33.13 -4.14 10.16
C ARG A 217 -31.84 -3.41 9.74
N THR A 218 -31.18 -2.77 10.70
CA THR A 218 -29.92 -2.06 10.46
C THR A 218 -28.84 -2.45 11.47
N VAL A 219 -27.58 -2.27 11.08
CA VAL A 219 -26.43 -2.37 11.98
C VAL A 219 -25.51 -1.17 11.84
N ALA A 220 -25.07 -0.61 12.97
CA ALA A 220 -24.09 0.46 13.00
C ALA A 220 -22.67 -0.10 12.94
N VAL A 221 -21.97 0.17 11.85
CA VAL A 221 -20.54 -0.15 11.72
C VAL A 221 -19.75 1.07 12.16
N ILE A 222 -19.13 0.97 13.34
CA ILE A 222 -18.27 2.01 13.94
C ILE A 222 -16.80 1.69 13.68
N ASP A 223 -15.97 2.70 13.43
CA ASP A 223 -14.55 2.56 13.09
C ASP A 223 -14.31 1.58 11.92
N GLY A 224 -15.24 1.64 10.95
CA GLY A 224 -15.09 0.93 9.69
C GLY A 224 -13.85 1.41 8.95
N LYS A 225 -13.32 0.59 8.03
CA LYS A 225 -12.21 1.01 7.15
C LYS A 225 -12.53 2.32 6.40
N THR A 226 -13.81 2.56 6.18
CA THR A 226 -14.40 3.72 5.52
C THR A 226 -15.27 4.51 6.51
N GLY A 227 -14.89 4.53 7.79
CA GLY A 227 -15.59 5.19 8.89
C GLY A 227 -17.00 4.68 9.16
N ASP A 228 -17.73 5.49 9.89
CA ASP A 228 -19.01 5.14 10.49
C ASP A 228 -20.14 5.16 9.46
N ARG A 229 -21.01 4.15 9.53
CA ARG A 229 -22.18 4.04 8.67
C ARG A 229 -23.20 3.06 9.23
N LEU A 230 -24.43 3.19 8.76
CA LEU A 230 -25.46 2.16 8.90
C LEU A 230 -25.42 1.21 7.70
N VAL A 231 -25.55 -0.09 7.98
CA VAL A 231 -25.65 -1.13 6.95
C VAL A 231 -27.04 -1.75 7.04
N PRO A 232 -27.81 -1.79 5.93
CA PRO A 232 -29.10 -2.48 5.91
C PRO A 232 -28.90 -3.99 5.95
N LEU A 233 -29.78 -4.68 6.68
CA LEU A 233 -29.75 -6.13 6.89
C LEU A 233 -30.82 -6.82 6.05
N THR A 234 -30.47 -7.97 5.48
CA THR A 234 -31.48 -8.91 4.96
C THR A 234 -32.20 -9.58 6.12
N LEU A 235 -33.37 -10.16 5.85
CA LEU A 235 -34.09 -10.99 6.83
C LEU A 235 -33.17 -12.08 7.42
N ARG A 236 -32.41 -12.73 6.54
CA ARG A 236 -31.46 -13.76 6.97
C ARG A 236 -30.35 -13.22 7.87
N ALA A 237 -29.79 -12.04 7.55
CA ALA A 237 -28.80 -11.41 8.41
C ALA A 237 -29.39 -11.03 9.77
N VAL A 238 -30.66 -10.59 9.82
CA VAL A 238 -31.36 -10.31 11.07
C VAL A 238 -31.48 -11.55 11.93
N GLU A 239 -31.92 -12.68 11.36
CA GLU A 239 -32.00 -13.97 12.08
C GLU A 239 -30.65 -14.36 12.68
N LEU A 240 -29.58 -14.34 11.86
CA LEU A 240 -28.23 -14.72 12.27
C LEU A 240 -27.69 -13.82 13.40
N LEU A 241 -27.92 -12.51 13.31
CA LEU A 241 -27.46 -11.54 14.30
C LEU A 241 -28.28 -11.61 15.59
N ALA A 242 -29.60 -11.75 15.49
CA ALA A 242 -30.47 -11.91 16.63
C ALA A 242 -30.12 -13.18 17.42
N GLU A 243 -29.93 -14.30 16.73
CA GLU A 243 -29.50 -15.56 17.35
C GLU A 243 -28.14 -15.41 18.05
N SER A 244 -27.18 -14.78 17.37
CA SER A 244 -25.84 -14.58 17.93
C SER A 244 -25.81 -13.62 19.13
N ALA A 245 -26.85 -12.79 19.30
CA ALA A 245 -26.92 -11.78 20.34
C ALA A 245 -27.66 -12.24 21.61
N LYS A 246 -28.44 -13.34 21.57
CA LYS A 246 -29.32 -13.79 22.68
C LYS A 246 -28.62 -13.83 24.05
N ASP A 247 -27.42 -14.41 24.09
CA ASP A 247 -26.66 -14.60 25.34
C ASP A 247 -25.41 -13.69 25.42
N CYS A 248 -25.37 -12.62 24.63
CA CYS A 248 -24.21 -11.75 24.51
C CYS A 248 -24.41 -10.44 25.28
N LYS A 249 -23.43 -10.04 26.10
CA LYS A 249 -23.48 -8.75 26.81
C LYS A 249 -23.42 -7.58 25.80
N PRO A 250 -24.03 -6.41 26.08
CA PRO A 250 -24.17 -5.32 25.11
C PRO A 250 -22.89 -4.85 24.41
N ASN A 251 -21.75 -4.86 25.11
CA ASN A 251 -20.45 -4.42 24.59
C ASN A 251 -19.50 -5.59 24.24
N GLN A 252 -19.95 -6.84 24.39
CA GLN A 252 -19.16 -8.01 24.03
C GLN A 252 -19.23 -8.23 22.52
N ARG A 253 -18.12 -8.70 21.92
CA ARG A 253 -18.10 -9.07 20.51
C ARG A 253 -18.98 -10.30 20.30
N LEU A 254 -19.87 -10.22 19.30
CA LEU A 254 -20.71 -11.36 18.88
C LEU A 254 -19.85 -12.56 18.44
N PHE A 255 -18.71 -12.28 17.80
CA PHE A 255 -17.81 -13.30 17.26
C PHE A 255 -16.39 -13.12 17.81
N PRO A 256 -16.02 -13.76 18.92
CA PRO A 256 -14.70 -13.64 19.53
C PRO A 256 -13.64 -14.48 18.78
N VAL A 257 -13.51 -14.28 17.47
CA VAL A 257 -12.56 -15.01 16.61
C VAL A 257 -11.55 -14.07 15.98
N ALA A 258 -10.30 -14.53 15.84
CA ALA A 258 -9.28 -13.74 15.19
C ALA A 258 -9.55 -13.63 13.67
N PRO A 259 -9.30 -12.45 13.04
CA PRO A 259 -9.55 -12.26 11.61
C PRO A 259 -8.82 -13.26 10.70
N LEU A 260 -7.60 -13.66 11.06
CA LEU A 260 -6.84 -14.64 10.29
C LEU A 260 -7.49 -16.03 10.34
N SER A 261 -8.06 -16.42 11.49
CA SER A 261 -8.73 -17.70 11.69
C SER A 261 -9.90 -17.88 10.73
N VAL A 262 -10.72 -16.84 10.51
CA VAL A 262 -11.83 -16.90 9.53
C VAL A 262 -11.32 -17.17 8.12
N THR A 263 -10.23 -16.53 7.71
CA THR A 263 -9.67 -16.72 6.36
C THR A 263 -9.02 -18.09 6.18
N GLN A 264 -8.36 -18.59 7.22
CA GLN A 264 -7.82 -19.94 7.21
C GLN A 264 -8.94 -20.99 7.21
N ALA A 265 -10.01 -20.78 7.96
CA ALA A 265 -11.19 -21.65 8.01
C ALA A 265 -11.86 -21.73 6.63
N VAL A 266 -12.15 -20.59 6.00
CA VAL A 266 -12.72 -20.56 4.63
C VAL A 266 -11.80 -21.27 3.63
N ARG A 267 -10.49 -21.04 3.69
CA ARG A 267 -9.53 -21.71 2.80
C ARG A 267 -9.55 -23.23 2.98
N ARG A 268 -9.64 -23.71 4.23
CA ARG A 268 -9.70 -25.14 4.56
C ARG A 268 -11.03 -25.74 4.13
N ALA A 269 -12.14 -25.14 4.52
CA ALA A 269 -13.49 -25.57 4.17
C ALA A 269 -13.67 -25.68 2.65
N ARG A 270 -13.26 -24.66 1.90
CA ARG A 270 -13.25 -24.67 0.44
C ARG A 270 -12.47 -25.85 -0.15
N ARG A 271 -11.29 -26.18 0.40
CA ARG A 271 -10.48 -27.31 -0.06
C ARG A 271 -11.16 -28.65 0.22
N VAL A 272 -11.71 -28.81 1.42
CA VAL A 272 -12.44 -30.02 1.83
C VAL A 272 -13.69 -30.23 0.98
N ALA A 273 -14.41 -29.15 0.69
CA ALA A 273 -15.62 -29.13 -0.13
C ALA A 273 -15.36 -29.24 -1.65
N GLY A 274 -14.10 -29.31 -2.10
CA GLY A 274 -13.77 -29.37 -3.53
C GLY A 274 -14.17 -28.11 -4.33
N LEU A 275 -14.33 -26.96 -3.67
CA LEU A 275 -14.81 -25.73 -4.31
C LEU A 275 -13.70 -25.01 -5.10
N PRO A 276 -14.07 -24.27 -6.17
CA PRO A 276 -13.11 -23.52 -6.97
C PRO A 276 -12.24 -22.55 -6.17
N ASP A 277 -11.03 -22.34 -6.69
CA ASP A 277 -9.96 -21.66 -5.97
C ASP A 277 -10.19 -20.14 -5.79
N ASP A 278 -11.17 -19.60 -6.52
CA ASP A 278 -11.65 -18.23 -6.44
C ASP A 278 -12.84 -18.06 -5.48
N VAL A 279 -13.47 -19.13 -4.98
CA VAL A 279 -14.45 -19.05 -3.88
C VAL A 279 -13.72 -18.67 -2.58
N ARG A 280 -13.65 -17.37 -2.31
CA ARG A 280 -12.92 -16.79 -1.18
C ARG A 280 -13.83 -15.86 -0.40
N LEU A 281 -13.51 -15.63 0.87
CA LEU A 281 -14.28 -14.75 1.75
C LEU A 281 -14.57 -13.37 1.13
N HIS A 282 -13.59 -12.76 0.44
CA HIS A 282 -13.80 -11.46 -0.19
C HIS A 282 -14.71 -11.51 -1.43
N GLN A 283 -14.84 -12.67 -2.08
CA GLN A 283 -15.78 -12.83 -3.19
C GLN A 283 -17.24 -12.89 -2.70
N LEU A 284 -17.51 -13.24 -1.45
CA LEU A 284 -18.87 -13.18 -0.89
C LEU A 284 -19.38 -11.74 -0.85
N ARG A 285 -18.54 -10.80 -0.40
CA ARG A 285 -18.81 -9.37 -0.50
C ARG A 285 -19.00 -8.92 -1.94
N HIS A 286 -18.12 -9.31 -2.87
CA HIS A 286 -18.26 -8.99 -4.30
C HIS A 286 -19.59 -9.51 -4.88
N THR A 287 -19.97 -10.74 -4.50
CA THR A 287 -21.20 -11.40 -4.91
C THR A 287 -22.40 -10.59 -4.47
N ARG A 288 -22.48 -10.21 -3.20
CA ARG A 288 -23.59 -9.41 -2.67
C ARG A 288 -23.75 -8.08 -3.39
N ILE A 289 -22.64 -7.38 -3.62
CA ILE A 289 -22.66 -6.11 -4.35
C ILE A 289 -23.16 -6.32 -5.78
N THR A 290 -22.73 -7.40 -6.42
CA THR A 290 -23.17 -7.77 -7.78
C THR A 290 -24.66 -8.13 -7.80
N GLU A 291 -25.17 -8.87 -6.81
CA GLU A 291 -26.60 -9.18 -6.70
C GLU A 291 -27.45 -7.92 -6.54
N VAL A 292 -27.03 -7.00 -5.67
CA VAL A 292 -27.74 -5.73 -5.46
C VAL A 292 -27.73 -4.89 -6.73
N ALA A 293 -26.60 -4.81 -7.44
CA ALA A 293 -26.53 -4.14 -8.73
C ALA A 293 -27.47 -4.76 -9.78
N LYS A 294 -27.51 -6.11 -9.86
CA LYS A 294 -28.43 -6.85 -10.75
C LYS A 294 -29.91 -6.65 -10.43
N ARG A 295 -30.24 -6.19 -9.22
CA ARG A 295 -31.62 -5.83 -8.82
C ARG A 295 -31.99 -4.39 -9.21
N GLY A 296 -31.16 -3.70 -9.99
CA GLY A 296 -31.42 -2.34 -10.46
C GLY A 296 -31.10 -1.25 -9.45
N PHE A 297 -30.35 -1.55 -8.38
CA PHE A 297 -29.95 -0.52 -7.43
C PHE A 297 -29.05 0.50 -8.11
N ASN A 298 -29.33 1.78 -7.88
CA ASN A 298 -28.47 2.85 -8.36
C ASN A 298 -27.14 2.89 -7.59
N GLN A 299 -26.19 3.67 -8.09
CA GLN A 299 -24.83 3.73 -7.53
C GLN A 299 -24.80 4.13 -6.05
N ALA A 300 -25.63 5.09 -5.63
CA ALA A 300 -25.70 5.54 -4.24
C ALA A 300 -26.25 4.44 -3.32
N GLN A 301 -27.29 3.72 -3.76
CA GLN A 301 -27.85 2.60 -3.00
C GLN A 301 -26.84 1.44 -2.89
N ILE A 302 -26.10 1.12 -3.96
CA ILE A 302 -25.02 0.13 -3.91
C ILE A 302 -23.91 0.57 -2.94
N MET A 303 -23.53 1.85 -2.94
CA MET A 303 -22.55 2.40 -1.99
C MET A 303 -23.04 2.29 -0.55
N MET A 304 -24.33 2.49 -0.28
CA MET A 304 -24.94 2.33 1.04
C MET A 304 -24.85 0.88 1.54
N VAL A 305 -25.24 -0.10 0.71
CA VAL A 305 -25.13 -1.54 1.06
C VAL A 305 -23.67 -1.96 1.24
N SER A 306 -22.81 -1.54 0.32
CA SER A 306 -21.42 -2.00 0.29
C SER A 306 -20.52 -1.25 1.28
N GLY A 307 -20.82 -0.01 1.65
CA GLY A 307 -19.91 0.83 2.43
C GLY A 307 -18.65 1.23 1.67
N HIS A 308 -18.76 1.51 0.36
CA HIS A 308 -17.69 2.17 -0.39
C HIS A 308 -17.81 3.69 -0.23
N ARG A 309 -16.68 4.37 -0.02
CA ARG A 309 -16.60 5.85 -0.03
C ARG A 309 -16.31 6.41 -1.42
N ASP A 310 -15.49 5.71 -2.19
CA ASP A 310 -15.11 6.12 -3.54
C ASP A 310 -16.04 5.46 -4.56
N VAL A 311 -16.73 6.31 -5.31
CA VAL A 311 -17.62 6.00 -6.43
C VAL A 311 -16.91 5.10 -7.46
N ARG A 312 -15.61 5.33 -7.73
CA ARG A 312 -14.82 4.53 -8.67
C ARG A 312 -14.73 3.06 -8.28
N SER A 313 -14.80 2.74 -6.98
CA SER A 313 -14.80 1.35 -6.51
C SER A 313 -16.10 0.60 -6.86
N VAL A 314 -17.18 1.34 -7.13
CA VAL A 314 -18.51 0.79 -7.43
C VAL A 314 -18.80 0.76 -8.94
N GLN A 315 -18.11 1.60 -9.74
CA GLN A 315 -18.31 1.68 -11.20
C GLN A 315 -18.29 0.32 -11.92
N ARG A 316 -17.45 -0.61 -11.47
CA ARG A 316 -17.38 -1.97 -12.02
C ARG A 316 -18.65 -2.82 -11.86
N TYR A 317 -19.59 -2.40 -11.03
CA TYR A 317 -20.87 -3.10 -10.81
C TYR A 317 -22.03 -2.40 -11.51
N THR A 318 -21.86 -1.14 -11.93
CA THR A 318 -22.92 -0.30 -12.49
C THR A 318 -22.85 -0.25 -14.02
N HIS A 319 -22.60 -1.39 -14.66
CA HIS A 319 -22.73 -1.49 -16.12
C HIS A 319 -24.22 -1.49 -16.47
N LEU A 320 -24.81 -0.30 -16.47
CA LEU A 320 -26.20 -0.09 -16.90
C LEU A 320 -26.29 -0.38 -18.39
N ASN A 321 -27.22 -1.24 -18.78
CA ASN A 321 -27.60 -1.44 -20.17
C ASN A 321 -28.87 -0.63 -20.47
N VAL A 322 -29.11 -0.31 -21.74
CA VAL A 322 -30.31 0.44 -22.18
C VAL A 322 -31.59 -0.25 -21.69
N LYS A 323 -31.61 -1.59 -21.68
CA LYS A 323 -32.73 -2.40 -21.16
C LYS A 323 -33.05 -2.14 -19.68
N ASP A 324 -32.07 -1.72 -18.88
CA ASP A 324 -32.23 -1.48 -17.44
C ASP A 324 -32.87 -0.13 -17.12
N VAL A 325 -32.98 0.78 -18.10
CA VAL A 325 -33.52 2.14 -17.90
C VAL A 325 -34.77 2.43 -18.72
N ILE A 326 -35.11 1.62 -19.73
CA ILE A 326 -36.31 1.83 -20.56
C ILE A 326 -37.57 1.93 -19.70
N HIS A 327 -37.73 1.03 -18.71
CA HIS A 327 -38.91 1.02 -17.83
C HIS A 327 -39.00 2.19 -16.83
N LEU A 328 -37.98 3.06 -16.76
CA LEU A 328 -37.94 4.23 -15.88
C LEU A 328 -38.27 5.54 -16.62
N LEU A 329 -38.45 5.49 -17.94
CA LEU A 329 -38.75 6.65 -18.78
C LEU A 329 -40.25 6.85 -19.02
N ASP A 330 -41.06 5.86 -18.69
CA ASP A 330 -42.53 5.85 -18.76
C ASP A 330 -43.14 5.82 -17.35
#